data_AF-A0A178VT66-F1
#
_entry.id   AF-A0A178VT66-F1
#
_cell.length_a   1.000
_cell.length_b   1.000
_cell.length_c   1.000
_cell.angle_alpha   90.00
_cell.angle_beta   90.00
_cell.angle_gamma   90.00
#
_symmetry.space_group_name_H-M   'P 1'
#
loop_
_entity.id
_entity.type
_entity.pdbx_description
1 polymer ?
#
loop_
_entity_poly.entity_id
_entity_poly.type
_entity_poly.pdbx_seq_one_letter_code
_entity_poly.pdbx_strand_id
1 'polypeptide(L)'
;MASNTSNDNFQHRPRQRNGPPPPRRQGRNPPPPSSSTRTSQNQPPQHTPQEKKKPVFVKVDQLKPGTSGHTLTVKVVDQNSVPQKPGAASSSHLRPARISECLVGDETACILFTARNDQVELMKPGATVNLRNAKIDMFKGSMRLAVDKWGRIEATEPADITVKEDNNLSLVEYELVNVVEE
;
A
#
# COMPACT_ATOMS: atom_id res chain seq x y z
N MET A 1 41.74 -47.83 -39.27
CA MET A 1 40.92 -47.14 -38.26
C MET A 1 40.80 -45.69 -38.68
N ALA A 2 39.56 -45.21 -38.85
CA ALA A 2 39.18 -43.81 -39.01
C ALA A 2 39.55 -43.02 -37.72
N SER A 3 39.59 -41.68 -37.61
CA SER A 3 39.05 -40.56 -38.37
C SER A 3 39.61 -39.24 -37.77
N ASN A 4 39.76 -38.22 -38.62
CA ASN A 4 39.75 -36.76 -38.40
C ASN A 4 40.05 -36.15 -37.02
N THR A 5 41.04 -35.26 -37.00
CA THR A 5 40.98 -34.03 -36.19
C THR A 5 41.46 -32.86 -37.05
N SER A 6 40.52 -32.07 -37.56
CA SER A 6 40.74 -30.69 -38.01
C SER A 6 40.90 -29.81 -36.77
N ASN A 7 41.84 -28.87 -36.76
CA ASN A 7 41.61 -27.68 -35.96
C ASN A 7 42.21 -26.43 -36.61
N ASP A 8 41.35 -25.43 -36.68
CA ASP A 8 41.40 -24.22 -37.49
C ASP A 8 42.38 -23.18 -36.95
N ASN A 9 43.05 -22.54 -37.91
CA ASN A 9 43.89 -21.37 -37.77
C ASN A 9 43.03 -20.11 -37.85
N PHE A 10 42.75 -19.41 -36.75
CA PHE A 10 42.38 -17.99 -36.82
C PHE A 10 42.89 -17.20 -35.59
N GLN A 11 44.00 -16.49 -35.80
CA GLN A 11 44.48 -15.42 -34.93
C GLN A 11 43.45 -14.28 -34.87
N HIS A 12 42.91 -14.03 -33.68
CA HIS A 12 42.14 -12.82 -33.39
C HIS A 12 43.07 -11.60 -33.30
N ARG A 13 43.01 -10.72 -34.32
CA ARG A 13 43.44 -9.32 -34.18
C ARG A 13 42.32 -8.50 -33.52
N PRO A 14 42.60 -7.64 -32.53
CA PRO A 14 41.61 -6.70 -32.01
C PRO A 14 41.33 -5.60 -33.04
N ARG A 15 40.05 -5.39 -33.39
CA ARG A 15 39.62 -4.26 -34.23
C ARG A 15 39.63 -2.98 -33.39
N GLN A 16 40.55 -2.06 -33.68
CA GLN A 16 40.47 -0.67 -33.25
C GLN A 16 39.21 -0.04 -33.84
N ARG A 17 38.34 0.51 -33.00
CA ARG A 17 37.11 1.21 -33.41
C ARG A 17 37.24 2.69 -33.07
N ASN A 18 38.11 3.40 -33.79
CA ASN A 18 38.16 4.87 -33.76
C ASN A 18 38.13 5.39 -35.20
N GLY A 19 36.93 5.78 -35.65
CA GLY A 19 36.73 6.57 -36.86
C GLY A 19 35.68 7.65 -36.58
N PRO A 20 35.87 8.90 -37.05
CA PRO A 20 34.93 9.99 -36.79
C PRO A 20 33.57 9.75 -37.48
N PRO A 21 32.47 10.29 -36.92
CA PRO A 21 31.13 10.10 -37.48
C PRO A 21 30.94 10.88 -38.80
N PRO A 22 30.05 10.42 -39.70
CA PRO A 22 29.83 11.07 -40.99
C PRO A 22 29.06 12.41 -40.86
N PRO A 23 29.23 13.34 -41.81
CA PRO A 23 28.56 14.64 -41.77
C PRO A 23 27.06 14.53 -42.09
N ARG A 24 26.29 15.37 -41.40
CA ARG A 24 24.82 15.43 -41.47
C ARG A 24 24.39 16.17 -42.74
N ARG A 25 23.70 15.48 -43.66
CA ARG A 25 23.13 16.06 -44.89
C ARG A 25 22.07 17.12 -44.52
N GLN A 26 22.30 18.38 -44.91
CA GLN A 26 21.30 19.46 -44.85
C GLN A 26 20.23 19.23 -45.94
N GLY A 27 19.04 18.81 -45.54
CA GLY A 27 17.82 18.96 -46.33
C GLY A 27 17.27 20.37 -46.17
N ARG A 28 17.06 21.07 -47.29
CA ARG A 28 16.42 22.38 -47.36
C ARG A 28 14.93 22.24 -46.99
N ASN A 29 14.46 23.00 -46.00
CA ASN A 29 13.03 23.20 -45.77
C ASN A 29 12.51 24.33 -46.68
N PRO A 30 11.31 24.21 -47.27
CA PRO A 30 10.65 25.30 -48.00
C PRO A 30 10.04 26.35 -47.03
N PRO A 31 9.75 27.58 -47.52
CA PRO A 31 9.22 28.68 -46.69
C PRO A 31 7.73 28.49 -46.36
N PRO A 32 7.20 29.17 -45.31
CA PRO A 32 5.82 29.03 -44.89
C PRO A 32 4.86 29.92 -45.72
N PRO A 33 3.60 29.52 -45.94
CA PRO A 33 2.58 30.43 -46.42
C PRO A 33 2.02 31.29 -45.27
N SER A 34 1.76 32.55 -45.63
CA SER A 34 1.29 33.65 -44.81
C SER A 34 -0.21 33.59 -44.46
N SER A 35 -0.50 33.93 -43.20
CA SER A 35 -1.69 34.63 -42.65
C SER A 35 -3.09 34.23 -43.13
N SER A 36 -3.84 33.60 -42.23
CA SER A 36 -5.28 33.86 -42.05
C SER A 36 -5.68 33.65 -40.58
N THR A 37 -6.36 34.66 -40.06
CA THR A 37 -6.65 34.95 -38.65
C THR A 37 -7.68 33.98 -38.06
N ARG A 38 -7.38 33.37 -36.91
CA ARG A 38 -8.35 33.05 -35.86
C ARG A 38 -7.65 33.04 -34.50
N THR A 39 -8.11 33.92 -33.63
CA THR A 39 -7.70 34.11 -32.24
C THR A 39 -7.87 32.81 -31.44
N SER A 40 -6.78 32.09 -31.20
CA SER A 40 -6.71 31.08 -30.14
C SER A 40 -6.26 31.75 -28.86
N GLN A 41 -7.16 31.81 -27.89
CA GLN A 41 -6.84 32.16 -26.51
C GLN A 41 -5.78 31.18 -25.98
N ASN A 42 -4.54 31.66 -25.84
CA ASN A 42 -3.52 31.00 -25.06
C ASN A 42 -3.88 31.18 -23.57
N GLN A 43 -4.68 30.27 -23.01
CA GLN A 43 -4.65 30.02 -21.57
C GLN A 43 -3.74 28.81 -21.32
N PRO A 44 -2.72 28.93 -20.45
CA PRO A 44 -2.04 27.74 -19.95
C PRO A 44 -3.09 26.84 -19.28
N PRO A 45 -2.98 25.50 -19.35
CA PRO A 45 -3.89 24.62 -18.64
C PRO A 45 -3.81 24.99 -17.15
N GLN A 46 -4.88 25.60 -16.66
CA GLN A 46 -5.05 25.84 -15.24
C GLN A 46 -5.19 24.46 -14.59
N HIS A 47 -4.09 23.93 -14.08
CA HIS A 47 -4.15 22.95 -13.01
C HIS A 47 -4.79 23.66 -11.82
N THR A 48 -6.12 23.72 -11.79
CA THR A 48 -6.83 24.00 -10.55
C THR A 48 -6.37 22.94 -9.55
N PRO A 49 -5.74 23.30 -8.42
CA PRO A 49 -5.44 22.34 -7.38
C PRO A 49 -6.77 21.69 -7.00
N GLN A 50 -6.93 20.43 -7.37
CA GLN A 50 -8.14 19.68 -7.05
C GLN A 50 -8.15 19.59 -5.53
N GLU A 51 -9.02 20.37 -4.88
CA GLU A 51 -9.07 20.47 -3.43
C GLU A 51 -9.34 19.07 -2.89
N LYS A 52 -8.30 18.48 -2.27
CA LYS A 52 -8.39 17.12 -1.75
C LYS A 52 -9.47 17.12 -0.68
N LYS A 53 -10.54 16.35 -0.92
CA LYS A 53 -11.62 16.18 0.04
C LYS A 53 -11.03 15.83 1.40
N LYS A 54 -11.48 16.55 2.44
CA LYS A 54 -11.03 16.30 3.81
C LYS A 54 -11.34 14.85 4.18
N PRO A 55 -10.40 14.14 4.84
CA PRO A 55 -10.66 12.78 5.30
C PRO A 55 -11.84 12.79 6.27
N VAL A 56 -12.77 11.86 6.07
CA VAL A 56 -13.90 11.65 6.97
C VAL A 56 -13.48 10.61 7.99
N PHE A 57 -13.54 10.99 9.28
CA PHE A 57 -13.24 10.08 10.37
C PHE A 57 -14.50 9.33 10.77
N VAL A 58 -14.39 8.01 10.86
CA VAL A 58 -15.44 7.11 11.34
C VAL A 58 -15.11 6.62 12.74
N LYS A 59 -16.15 6.28 13.51
CA LYS A 59 -16.03 5.71 14.85
C LYS A 59 -15.93 4.19 14.80
N VAL A 60 -15.35 3.60 15.84
CA VAL A 60 -15.13 2.15 15.88
C VAL A 60 -16.45 1.38 15.87
N ASP A 61 -17.48 1.86 16.57
CA ASP A 61 -18.82 1.23 16.61
C ASP A 61 -19.55 1.16 15.24
N GLN A 62 -19.16 2.00 14.29
CA GLN A 62 -19.75 2.06 12.95
C GLN A 62 -19.12 1.08 11.96
N LEU A 63 -18.09 0.35 12.37
CA LEU A 63 -17.42 -0.64 11.53
C LEU A 63 -18.34 -1.82 11.24
N LYS A 64 -18.34 -2.30 10.00
CA LYS A 64 -19.19 -3.40 9.54
C LYS A 64 -18.38 -4.49 8.83
N PRO A 65 -18.81 -5.76 8.87
CA PRO A 65 -18.15 -6.85 8.15
C PRO A 65 -17.97 -6.52 6.66
N GLY A 66 -16.82 -6.87 6.09
CA GLY A 66 -16.52 -6.69 4.66
C GLY A 66 -16.28 -5.25 4.19
N THR A 67 -16.34 -4.25 5.08
CA THR A 67 -16.11 -2.84 4.72
C THR A 67 -14.62 -2.47 4.71
N SER A 68 -14.27 -1.43 3.95
CA SER A 68 -12.89 -0.95 3.80
C SER A 68 -12.83 0.55 3.53
N GLY A 69 -11.63 1.14 3.58
CA GLY A 69 -11.42 2.56 3.32
C GLY A 69 -11.61 3.46 4.55
N HIS A 70 -11.60 2.87 5.74
CA HIS A 70 -11.88 3.58 6.98
C HIS A 70 -10.72 4.48 7.38
N THR A 71 -11.05 5.66 7.87
CA THR A 71 -10.10 6.53 8.56
C THR A 71 -10.58 6.75 9.97
N LEU A 72 -9.76 6.42 10.97
CA LEU A 72 -10.17 6.47 12.37
C LEU A 72 -8.99 6.87 13.27
N THR A 73 -9.30 7.50 14.39
CA THR A 73 -8.35 7.82 15.46
C THR A 73 -8.62 6.87 16.62
N VAL A 74 -7.63 6.09 17.01
CA VAL A 74 -7.79 5.07 18.07
C VAL A 74 -6.65 5.14 19.06
N LYS A 75 -6.97 4.79 20.30
CA LYS A 75 -5.99 4.54 21.35
C LYS A 75 -5.71 3.05 21.44
N VAL A 76 -4.43 2.72 21.59
CA VAL A 76 -4.00 1.34 21.83
C VAL A 76 -4.11 1.06 23.32
N VAL A 77 -4.88 0.04 23.66
CA VAL A 77 -5.08 -0.42 25.05
C VAL A 77 -4.02 -1.47 25.40
N ASP A 78 -3.89 -2.48 24.54
CA ASP A 78 -2.99 -3.61 24.78
C ASP A 78 -2.33 -4.08 23.47
N GLN A 79 -1.20 -4.78 23.58
CA GLN A 79 -0.43 -5.32 22.47
C GLN A 79 0.06 -6.73 22.81
N ASN A 80 -0.56 -7.74 22.19
CA ASN A 80 -0.16 -9.13 22.31
C ASN A 80 0.66 -9.59 21.10
N SER A 81 1.90 -10.04 21.31
CA SER A 81 2.74 -10.58 20.24
C SER A 81 2.29 -11.99 19.88
N VAL A 82 1.99 -12.26 18.61
CA VAL A 82 1.58 -13.59 18.15
C VAL A 82 2.79 -14.33 17.57
N PRO A 83 3.31 -15.37 18.25
CA PRO A 83 4.43 -16.14 17.72
C PRO A 83 4.02 -16.86 16.43
N GLN A 84 4.83 -16.77 15.38
CA GLN A 84 4.62 -17.56 14.18
C GLN A 84 4.90 -19.04 14.48
N LYS A 85 4.00 -19.93 14.04
CA LYS A 85 4.22 -21.37 14.10
C LYS A 85 5.42 -21.74 13.21
N PRO A 86 6.39 -22.52 13.72
CA PRO A 86 7.46 -23.06 12.89
C PRO A 86 6.87 -23.86 11.72
N GLY A 87 7.23 -23.53 10.48
CA GLY A 87 6.81 -24.28 9.28
C GLY A 87 5.63 -23.70 8.49
N ALA A 88 4.98 -22.62 8.94
CA ALA A 88 3.97 -21.91 8.16
C ALA A 88 4.62 -21.11 7.02
N ALA A 89 4.86 -21.76 5.87
CA ALA A 89 5.20 -21.17 4.57
C ALA A 89 6.10 -19.91 4.60
N SER A 90 7.18 -19.93 5.38
CA SER A 90 8.29 -19.01 5.13
C SER A 90 9.15 -19.68 4.06
N SER A 91 9.01 -19.25 2.81
CA SER A 91 10.05 -19.49 1.82
C SER A 91 11.38 -19.08 2.46
N SER A 92 12.39 -19.95 2.42
CA SER A 92 13.69 -19.84 3.11
C SER A 92 14.45 -18.50 2.98
N HIS A 93 13.96 -17.57 2.16
CA HIS A 93 14.54 -16.26 1.88
C HIS A 93 13.76 -15.06 2.46
N LEU A 94 12.59 -15.26 3.07
CA LEU A 94 11.82 -14.16 3.69
C LEU A 94 12.03 -14.13 5.21
N ARG A 95 12.28 -12.94 5.75
CA ARG A 95 12.31 -12.73 7.20
C ARG A 95 10.95 -13.14 7.79
N PRO A 96 10.92 -13.82 8.96
CA PRO A 96 9.67 -14.17 9.62
C PRO A 96 8.86 -12.88 9.86
N ALA A 97 7.58 -12.92 9.50
CA ALA A 97 6.71 -11.77 9.63
C ALA A 97 6.41 -11.55 11.12
N ARG A 98 6.76 -10.38 11.65
CA ARG A 98 6.40 -10.01 13.02
C ARG A 98 4.93 -9.63 13.04
N ILE A 99 4.11 -10.31 13.85
CA ILE A 99 2.68 -10.05 13.95
C ILE A 99 2.33 -9.82 15.42
N SER A 100 1.55 -8.78 15.67
CA SER A 100 0.93 -8.55 16.98
C SER A 100 -0.57 -8.29 16.79
N GLU A 101 -1.35 -8.80 17.73
CA GLU A 101 -2.76 -8.45 17.89
C GLU A 101 -2.84 -7.34 18.95
N CYS A 102 -3.31 -6.17 18.56
CA CYS A 102 -3.42 -5.01 19.43
C CYS A 102 -4.90 -4.75 19.74
N LEU A 103 -5.26 -4.58 21.01
CA LEU A 103 -6.58 -4.08 21.35
C LEU A 103 -6.57 -2.56 21.15
N VAL A 104 -7.43 -2.07 20.25
CA VAL A 104 -7.53 -0.64 19.97
C VAL A 104 -8.98 -0.19 20.04
N GLY A 105 -9.21 1.06 20.38
CA GLY A 105 -10.56 1.59 20.40
C GLY A 105 -10.63 3.09 20.59
N ASP A 106 -11.86 3.57 20.61
CA ASP A 106 -12.24 4.94 20.90
C ASP A 106 -13.34 4.95 21.99
N GLU A 107 -13.99 6.08 22.21
CA GLU A 107 -15.06 6.20 23.19
C GLU A 107 -16.32 5.38 22.86
N THR A 108 -16.43 4.85 21.64
CA THR A 108 -17.62 4.15 21.13
C THR A 108 -17.51 2.64 21.21
N ALA A 109 -16.32 2.09 20.95
CA ALA A 109 -16.06 0.66 20.92
C ALA A 109 -14.55 0.36 20.89
N CYS A 110 -14.22 -0.93 21.05
CA CYS A 110 -12.89 -1.46 20.78
C CYS A 110 -12.94 -2.63 19.78
N ILE A 111 -11.81 -2.91 19.16
CA ILE A 111 -11.63 -3.99 18.17
C ILE A 111 -10.17 -4.45 18.17
N LEU A 112 -9.93 -5.72 17.87
CA LEU A 112 -8.57 -6.22 17.63
C LEU A 112 -8.02 -5.73 16.29
N PHE A 113 -6.85 -5.10 16.35
CA PHE A 113 -6.05 -4.68 15.22
C PHE A 113 -4.90 -5.65 14.95
N THR A 114 -4.72 -6.05 13.69
CA THR A 114 -3.58 -6.90 13.30
C THR A 114 -2.41 -6.05 12.82
N ALA A 115 -1.43 -5.82 13.68
CA ALA A 115 -0.20 -5.10 13.35
C ALA A 115 0.84 -6.04 12.72
N ARG A 116 1.48 -5.60 11.64
CA ARG A 116 2.51 -6.37 10.94
C ARG A 116 3.83 -5.60 10.82
N ASN A 117 4.94 -6.30 11.02
CA ASN A 117 6.31 -5.80 10.86
C ASN A 117 6.52 -4.49 11.64
N ASP A 118 6.85 -3.41 10.93
CA ASP A 118 7.16 -2.09 11.50
C ASP A 118 5.94 -1.44 12.18
N GLN A 119 4.72 -1.85 11.81
CA GLN A 119 3.50 -1.37 12.48
C GLN A 119 3.47 -1.77 13.95
N VAL A 120 4.10 -2.89 14.33
CA VAL A 120 4.14 -3.35 15.72
C VAL A 120 4.83 -2.33 16.62
N GLU A 121 5.81 -1.59 16.11
CA GLU A 121 6.54 -0.57 16.88
C GLU A 121 5.70 0.69 17.11
N LEU A 122 4.75 0.97 16.22
CA LEU A 122 3.83 2.11 16.31
C LEU A 122 2.64 1.82 17.24
N MET A 123 2.25 0.55 17.34
CA MET A 123 1.04 0.11 18.05
C MET A 123 1.32 -0.28 19.50
N LYS A 124 2.06 0.56 20.23
CA LYS A 124 2.38 0.34 21.64
C LYS A 124 1.20 0.72 22.54
N PRO A 125 0.96 0.00 23.65
CA PRO A 125 -0.05 0.38 24.64
C PRO A 125 0.09 1.84 25.08
N GLY A 126 -1.03 2.55 25.18
CA GLY A 126 -1.10 3.98 25.50
C GLY A 126 -0.90 4.94 24.32
N ALA A 127 -0.42 4.46 23.16
CA ALA A 127 -0.26 5.30 21.98
C ALA A 127 -1.63 5.68 21.39
N THR A 128 -1.73 6.90 20.87
CA THR A 128 -2.85 7.32 20.01
C THR A 128 -2.37 7.33 18.57
N VAL A 129 -3.14 6.72 17.68
CA VAL A 129 -2.78 6.57 16.27
C VAL A 129 -3.95 6.91 15.36
N ASN A 130 -3.65 7.51 14.21
CA ASN A 130 -4.56 7.68 13.10
C ASN A 130 -4.33 6.54 12.09
N LEU A 131 -5.35 5.73 11.89
CA LEU A 131 -5.37 4.67 10.89
C LEU A 131 -6.04 5.22 9.64
N ARG A 132 -5.33 5.24 8.51
CA ARG A 132 -5.87 5.66 7.21
C ARG A 132 -6.02 4.48 6.27
N ASN A 133 -7.14 4.45 5.56
CA ASN A 133 -7.48 3.40 4.59
C ASN A 133 -7.44 2.00 5.22
N ALA A 134 -7.96 1.89 6.45
CA ALA A 134 -8.10 0.63 7.15
C ALA A 134 -9.25 -0.20 6.57
N LYS A 135 -9.17 -1.51 6.75
CA LYS A 135 -10.18 -2.49 6.33
C LYS A 135 -10.59 -3.38 7.48
N ILE A 136 -11.80 -3.92 7.37
CA ILE A 136 -12.25 -5.03 8.19
C ILE A 136 -11.82 -6.35 7.55
N ASP A 137 -11.07 -7.14 8.29
CA ASP A 137 -10.66 -8.50 7.96
C ASP A 137 -11.51 -9.46 8.80
N MET A 138 -12.20 -10.39 8.15
CA MET A 138 -12.98 -11.41 8.88
C MET A 138 -12.05 -12.55 9.27
N PHE A 139 -11.99 -12.85 10.56
CA PHE A 139 -11.17 -13.94 11.09
C PHE A 139 -12.01 -14.82 12.01
N LYS A 140 -12.21 -16.07 11.60
CA LYS A 140 -12.98 -17.09 12.35
C LYS A 140 -14.36 -16.57 12.80
N GLY A 141 -15.09 -15.91 11.92
CA GLY A 141 -16.42 -15.36 12.20
C GLY A 141 -16.42 -13.97 12.84
N SER A 142 -15.30 -13.49 13.39
CA SER A 142 -15.25 -12.18 14.04
C SER A 142 -14.51 -11.13 13.21
N MET A 143 -14.82 -9.86 13.45
CA MET A 143 -14.16 -8.74 12.78
C MET A 143 -12.80 -8.43 13.40
N ARG A 144 -11.83 -8.09 12.55
CA ARG A 144 -10.54 -7.51 12.93
C ARG A 144 -10.24 -6.31 12.07
N LEU A 145 -9.54 -5.34 12.64
CA LEU A 145 -9.07 -4.17 11.92
C LEU A 145 -7.67 -4.42 11.37
N ALA A 146 -7.40 -3.99 10.15
CA ALA A 146 -6.07 -4.01 9.55
C ALA A 146 -5.87 -2.81 8.63
N VAL A 147 -4.62 -2.39 8.43
CA VAL A 147 -4.28 -1.40 7.39
C VAL A 147 -4.06 -2.12 6.07
N ASP A 148 -4.63 -1.59 4.98
CA ASP A 148 -4.47 -2.16 3.65
C ASP A 148 -3.10 -1.80 3.01
N LYS A 149 -2.87 -2.17 1.74
CA LYS A 149 -1.58 -1.91 1.08
C LYS A 149 -1.28 -0.44 0.80
N TRP A 150 -2.31 0.41 0.75
CA TRP A 150 -2.20 1.84 0.44
C TRP A 150 -2.33 2.71 1.70
N GLY A 151 -2.79 2.11 2.79
CA GLY A 151 -3.06 2.73 4.06
C GLY A 151 -1.80 2.92 4.87
N ARG A 152 -1.94 3.76 5.90
CA ARG A 152 -0.83 4.20 6.74
C ARG A 152 -1.31 4.36 8.18
N ILE A 153 -0.37 4.19 9.09
CA ILE A 153 -0.54 4.47 10.51
C ILE A 153 0.27 5.72 10.80
N GLU A 154 -0.40 6.75 11.32
CA GLU A 154 0.23 8.00 11.75
C GLU A 154 0.15 8.04 13.28
N ALA A 155 1.29 7.99 13.97
CA ALA A 155 1.32 8.25 15.40
C ALA A 155 0.97 9.72 15.64
N THR A 156 0.09 9.99 16.59
CA THR A 156 -0.30 11.34 16.96
C THR A 156 0.14 11.65 18.37
N GLU A 157 -0.04 12.90 18.78
CA GLU A 157 0.07 13.27 20.18
C GLU A 157 -0.89 12.40 21.02
N PRO A 158 -0.49 12.01 22.24
CA PRO A 158 -1.36 11.27 23.14
C PRO A 158 -2.64 12.07 23.40
N ALA A 159 -3.78 11.53 22.98
CA ALA A 159 -5.07 12.11 23.26
C ALA A 159 -5.68 11.41 24.49
N ASP A 160 -6.40 12.18 25.31
CA ASP A 160 -7.15 11.63 26.44
C ASP A 160 -8.46 10.99 25.96
N ILE A 161 -8.32 9.85 25.28
CA ILE A 161 -9.42 9.02 24.82
C ILE A 161 -9.64 7.94 25.88
N THR A 162 -10.83 7.91 26.46
CA THR A 162 -11.28 6.79 27.29
C THR A 162 -11.90 5.75 26.37
N VAL A 163 -11.25 4.60 26.23
CA VAL A 163 -11.70 3.53 25.33
C VAL A 163 -12.86 2.78 25.96
N LYS A 164 -13.92 2.54 25.18
CA LYS A 164 -15.07 1.75 25.63
C LYS A 164 -14.82 0.26 25.40
N GLU A 165 -14.05 -0.34 26.30
CA GLU A 165 -13.64 -1.75 26.22
C GLU A 165 -14.80 -2.76 26.35
N ASP A 166 -15.90 -2.36 27.00
CA ASP A 166 -17.10 -3.18 27.14
C ASP A 166 -17.77 -3.50 25.79
N ASN A 167 -17.59 -2.63 24.79
CA ASN A 167 -18.15 -2.80 23.46
C ASN A 167 -17.07 -3.29 22.48
N ASN A 168 -16.70 -4.57 22.61
CA ASN A 168 -15.65 -5.17 21.80
C ASN A 168 -16.20 -5.87 20.55
N LEU A 169 -16.02 -5.25 19.39
CA LEU A 169 -16.49 -5.76 18.10
C LEU A 169 -15.78 -7.03 17.64
N SER A 170 -14.60 -7.34 18.19
CA SER A 170 -13.87 -8.56 17.84
C SER A 170 -14.34 -9.80 18.61
N LEU A 171 -15.20 -9.63 19.61
CA LEU A 171 -15.88 -10.73 20.30
C LEU A 171 -17.23 -11.07 19.65
N VAL A 172 -17.72 -10.23 18.74
CA VAL A 172 -18.96 -10.48 18.01
C VAL A 172 -18.68 -11.44 16.86
N GLU A 173 -19.47 -12.51 16.79
CA GLU A 173 -19.43 -13.49 15.71
C GLU A 173 -20.50 -13.16 14.66
N TYR A 174 -20.09 -13.25 13.39
CA TYR A 174 -20.91 -13.01 12.22
C TYR A 174 -20.94 -14.25 11.35
N GLU A 175 -22.12 -14.56 10.83
CA GLU A 175 -22.32 -15.61 9.84
C GLU A 175 -22.62 -14.99 8.47
N LEU A 176 -22.06 -15.59 7.42
CA LEU A 176 -22.38 -15.19 6.05
C LEU A 176 -23.74 -15.79 5.67
N VAL A 177 -24.75 -14.93 5.55
CA VAL A 177 -26.07 -15.32 5.07
C VAL A 177 -26.15 -15.08 3.57
N ASN A 178 -26.28 -16.16 2.79
CA ASN A 178 -26.57 -16.07 1.36
C ASN A 178 -28.08 -15.91 1.19
N VAL A 179 -28.53 -14.69 0.85
CA VAL A 179 -29.94 -14.49 0.51
C VAL A 179 -30.15 -15.01 -0.91
N VAL A 180 -30.85 -16.13 -1.04
CA VAL A 180 -31.36 -16.61 -2.33
C VAL A 180 -32.63 -15.82 -2.58
N GLU A 181 -32.60 -14.89 -3.55
CA GLU A 181 -33.81 -14.23 -4.02
C GLU A 181 -34.69 -15.28 -4.71
N GLU A 182 -35.93 -15.44 -4.25
CA GLU A 182 -36.96 -16.32 -4.81
C GLU A 182 -37.65 -15.67 -6.02
#